data_AF-A0A7C0VIC5-F1
#
_entry.id   AF-A0A7C0VIC5-F1
#
_cell.length_a   1.000
_cell.length_b   1.000
_cell.length_c   1.000
_cell.angle_alpha   90.00
_cell.angle_beta   90.00
_cell.angle_gamma   90.00
#
_symmetry.space_group_name_H-M   'P 1'
#
loop_
_entity.id
_entity.type
_entity.pdbx_description
1 polymer ?
#
loop_
_entity_poly.entity_id
_entity_poly.type
_entity_poly.pdbx_seq_one_letter_code
_entity_poly.pdbx_strand_id
1 'polypeptide(L)'
;MKLKNTKLLLDIMRRCQTGEARIKGMLPPETEVYHKTGTIGGTTNDVGFIELSGEAGEAATVVFIKEAKIETEESEKIIAQISRSIYDYFLFNNYY
;
A
#
# COMPACT_ATOMS: atom_id res chain seq x y z
N MET A 1 4.22 22.40 -10.07
CA MET A 1 4.70 21.03 -10.32
C MET A 1 4.17 20.58 -11.68
N LYS A 2 5.01 20.25 -12.67
CA LYS A 2 4.52 19.92 -14.03
C LYS A 2 3.77 18.58 -13.99
N LEU A 3 2.49 18.58 -14.36
CA LEU A 3 1.60 17.40 -14.38
C LEU A 3 2.21 16.17 -15.06
N LYS A 4 3.11 16.36 -16.04
CA LYS A 4 3.82 15.28 -16.74
C LYS A 4 4.68 14.42 -15.80
N ASN A 5 5.38 15.03 -14.84
CA ASN A 5 6.31 14.30 -13.97
C ASN A 5 5.55 13.51 -12.90
N THR A 6 4.49 14.08 -12.34
CA THR A 6 3.60 13.39 -11.40
C THR A 6 2.96 12.18 -12.05
N LYS A 7 2.42 12.33 -13.26
CA LYS A 7 1.82 11.22 -14.02
C LYS A 7 2.83 10.10 -14.29
N LEU A 8 4.06 10.46 -14.69
CA LEU A 8 5.12 9.49 -14.90
C LEU A 8 5.49 8.74 -13.61
N LEU A 9 5.60 9.44 -12.48
CA LEU A 9 5.92 8.82 -11.20
C LEU A 9 4.81 7.85 -10.75
N LEU A 10 3.54 8.27 -10.83
CA LEU A 10 2.42 7.41 -10.49
C LEU A 10 2.38 6.18 -11.39
N ASP A 11 2.57 6.32 -12.71
CA ASP A 11 2.66 5.16 -13.60
C ASP A 11 3.79 4.18 -13.22
N ILE A 12 4.96 4.69 -12.79
CA ILE A 12 6.05 3.85 -12.29
C ILE A 12 5.64 3.13 -11.00
N MET A 13 4.99 3.83 -10.06
CA MET A 13 4.53 3.26 -8.79
C MET A 13 3.43 2.21 -9.00
N ARG A 14 2.50 2.43 -9.95
CA ARG A 14 1.46 1.47 -10.35
C ARG A 14 2.07 0.16 -10.86
N ARG A 15 3.18 0.27 -11.60
CA ARG A 15 3.91 -0.86 -12.20
C ARG A 15 4.98 -1.45 -11.28
N CYS A 16 4.95 -1.17 -9.97
CA CYS A 16 5.90 -1.76 -9.03
C CYS A 16 5.75 -3.30 -9.04
N GLN A 17 6.87 -4.01 -9.19
CA GLN A 17 6.92 -5.47 -9.40
C GLN A 17 7.19 -6.26 -8.11
N THR A 18 7.26 -5.60 -6.95
CA THR A 18 7.62 -6.22 -5.67
C THR A 18 6.56 -5.94 -4.60
N GLY A 19 6.51 -6.77 -3.56
CA GLY A 19 5.59 -6.59 -2.43
C GLY A 19 4.14 -6.92 -2.70
N GLU A 20 3.86 -7.92 -3.55
CA GLU A 20 2.50 -8.42 -3.78
C GLU A 20 1.82 -8.89 -2.48
N ALA A 21 2.60 -9.37 -1.50
CA ALA A 21 2.12 -9.77 -0.18
C ALA A 21 2.02 -8.61 0.84
N ARG A 22 2.28 -7.35 0.45
CA ARG A 22 2.27 -6.17 1.34
C ARG A 22 0.97 -5.39 1.22
N ILE A 23 0.99 -4.09 0.85
CA ILE A 23 -0.23 -3.27 0.80
C ILE A 23 -1.34 -3.97 0.02
N LYS A 24 -1.00 -4.61 -1.12
CA LYS A 24 -1.93 -5.33 -1.99
C LYS A 24 -2.49 -6.63 -1.37
N GLY A 25 -1.76 -7.26 -0.47
CA GLY A 25 -1.90 -8.70 -0.16
C GLY A 25 -3.24 -9.14 0.43
N MET A 26 -4.03 -8.22 0.98
CA MET A 26 -5.36 -8.49 1.55
C MET A 26 -6.46 -7.56 1.05
N LEU A 27 -6.14 -6.71 0.06
CA LEU A 27 -7.13 -5.85 -0.58
C LEU A 27 -8.03 -6.69 -1.51
N PRO A 28 -9.25 -6.19 -1.83
CA PRO A 28 -10.07 -6.81 -2.86
C PRO A 28 -9.29 -6.99 -4.18
N PRO A 29 -9.56 -8.06 -4.95
CA PRO A 29 -8.99 -8.22 -6.28
C PRO A 29 -9.22 -6.98 -7.14
N GLU A 30 -8.28 -6.68 -8.03
CA GLU A 30 -8.29 -5.50 -8.92
C GLU A 30 -8.21 -4.13 -8.21
N THR A 31 -7.96 -4.08 -6.90
CA THR A 31 -7.67 -2.80 -6.22
C THR A 31 -6.35 -2.24 -6.75
N GLU A 32 -6.39 -1.08 -7.39
CA GLU A 32 -5.18 -0.41 -7.87
C GLU A 32 -4.38 0.15 -6.70
N VAL A 33 -3.08 -0.12 -6.70
CA VAL A 33 -2.15 0.35 -5.68
C VAL A 33 -0.91 0.93 -6.37
N TYR A 34 -0.64 2.20 -6.07
CA TYR A 34 0.54 2.92 -6.52
C TYR A 34 1.53 2.93 -5.37
N HIS A 35 2.53 2.05 -5.38
CA HIS A 35 3.39 1.87 -4.21
C HIS A 35 4.89 1.71 -4.51
N LYS A 36 5.67 1.75 -3.43
CA LYS A 36 7.07 1.38 -3.43
C LYS A 36 7.44 0.68 -2.13
N THR A 37 8.06 -0.49 -2.30
CA THR A 37 8.57 -1.33 -1.23
C THR A 37 10.00 -1.02 -0.82
N GLY A 38 10.37 -1.42 0.39
CA GLY A 38 11.74 -1.51 0.86
C GLY A 38 11.94 -2.67 1.83
N THR A 39 13.08 -3.34 1.75
CA THR A 39 13.50 -4.39 2.69
C THR A 39 15.00 -4.31 2.92
N ILE A 40 15.41 -4.18 4.17
CA ILE A 40 16.84 -4.19 4.56
C ILE A 40 16.96 -4.51 6.06
N GLY A 41 17.83 -5.45 6.42
CA GLY A 41 18.26 -5.67 7.82
C GLY A 41 17.14 -5.68 8.87
N GLY A 42 16.17 -6.60 8.75
CA GLY A 42 15.03 -6.69 9.69
C GLY A 42 14.02 -5.55 9.56
N THR A 43 14.13 -4.69 8.54
CA THR A 43 13.13 -3.69 8.18
C THR A 43 12.39 -4.13 6.92
N THR A 44 11.07 -4.11 6.97
CA THR A 44 10.17 -4.36 5.83
C THR A 44 9.14 -3.23 5.80
N ASN A 45 9.01 -2.56 4.65
CA ASN A 45 8.13 -1.41 4.52
C ASN A 45 7.43 -1.34 3.16
N ASP A 46 6.34 -0.59 3.13
CA ASP A 46 5.64 -0.28 1.90
C ASP A 46 4.94 1.07 2.05
N VAL A 47 5.02 1.90 1.02
CA VAL A 47 4.38 3.22 0.94
C VAL A 47 3.61 3.33 -0.36
N GLY A 48 2.39 3.84 -0.30
CA GLY A 48 1.64 4.04 -1.53
C GLY A 48 0.28 4.67 -1.34
N PHE A 49 -0.44 4.70 -2.46
CA PHE A 49 -1.81 5.12 -2.57
C PHE A 49 -2.68 3.90 -2.93
N ILE A 50 -3.83 3.77 -2.28
CA ILE A 50 -4.81 2.71 -2.51
C ILE A 50 -6.06 3.36 -3.10
N GLU A 51 -6.47 2.95 -4.30
CA GLU A 51 -7.75 3.37 -4.87
C GLU A 51 -8.91 2.70 -4.11
N LEU A 52 -9.83 3.51 -3.58
CA LEU A 52 -11.02 3.02 -2.90
C LEU A 52 -12.15 2.83 -3.90
N SER A 53 -13.04 1.86 -3.65
CA SER A 53 -14.15 1.57 -4.57
C SER A 53 -15.20 2.69 -4.58
N GLY A 54 -15.89 2.85 -5.72
CA GLY A 54 -16.96 3.83 -5.87
C GLY A 54 -16.44 5.27 -5.89
N GLU A 55 -17.06 6.14 -5.10
CA GLU A 55 -16.72 7.56 -5.01
C GLU A 55 -15.85 7.88 -3.78
N ALA A 56 -15.36 6.87 -3.08
CA ALA A 56 -14.61 7.03 -1.82
C ALA A 56 -13.21 7.64 -2.00
N GLY A 57 -12.72 7.76 -3.23
CA GLY A 57 -11.45 8.41 -3.55
C GLY A 57 -10.23 7.51 -3.33
N GLU A 58 -9.21 8.04 -2.68
CA GLU A 58 -7.90 7.38 -2.53
C GLU A 58 -7.41 7.51 -1.08
N ALA A 59 -6.81 6.43 -0.55
CA ALA A 59 -6.14 6.45 0.74
C ALA A 59 -4.62 6.40 0.57
N ALA A 60 -3.90 7.38 1.13
CA ALA A 60 -2.45 7.34 1.24
C ALA A 60 -2.03 6.58 2.49
N THR A 61 -1.06 5.66 2.37
CA THR A 61 -0.54 4.88 3.50
C THR A 61 0.97 4.68 3.44
N VAL A 62 1.58 4.57 4.61
CA VAL A 62 3.00 4.31 4.82
C VAL A 62 3.11 3.34 6.00
N VAL A 63 3.66 2.15 5.79
CA VAL A 63 3.86 1.16 6.84
C VAL A 63 5.33 0.77 6.93
N PHE A 64 5.89 0.86 8.14
CA PHE A 64 7.25 0.41 8.45
C PHE A 64 7.21 -0.59 9.59
N ILE A 65 7.73 -1.79 9.35
CA ILE A 65 8.10 -2.74 10.38
C ILE A 65 9.63 -2.66 10.51
N LYS A 66 10.13 -2.43 11.72
CA LYS A 66 11.54 -2.24 12.03
C LYS A 66 12.00 -3.25 13.06
N GLU A 67 13.28 -3.60 13.00
CA GLU A 67 13.93 -4.52 13.96
C GLU A 67 13.13 -5.82 14.17
N ALA A 68 12.51 -6.30 13.09
CA ALA A 68 11.69 -7.50 13.11
C ALA A 68 12.55 -8.71 13.51
N LYS A 69 12.07 -9.45 14.51
CA LYS A 69 12.60 -10.76 14.91
C LYS A 69 11.82 -11.93 14.30
N ILE A 70 11.04 -11.62 13.28
CA ILE A 70 10.18 -12.53 12.53
C ILE A 70 10.64 -12.58 11.09
N GLU A 71 10.19 -13.59 10.35
CA GLU A 71 10.51 -13.71 8.94
C GLU A 71 9.91 -12.56 8.12
N THR A 72 10.57 -12.25 6.99
CA THR A 72 10.13 -11.16 6.11
C THR A 72 8.68 -11.39 5.64
N GLU A 73 8.32 -12.63 5.30
CA GLU A 73 6.97 -13.00 4.87
C GLU A 73 5.89 -12.71 5.93
N GLU A 74 6.21 -12.88 7.21
CA GLU A 74 5.30 -12.55 8.31
C GLU A 74 5.15 -11.03 8.45
N SER A 75 6.25 -10.29 8.29
CA SER A 75 6.20 -8.83 8.23
C SER A 75 5.35 -8.33 7.06
N GLU A 76 5.46 -8.94 5.87
CA GLU A 76 4.64 -8.58 4.71
C GLU A 76 3.15 -8.80 4.97
N LYS A 77 2.77 -9.93 5.59
CA LYS A 77 1.38 -10.21 5.99
C LYS A 77 0.84 -9.17 6.98
N ILE A 78 1.66 -8.73 7.94
CA ILE A 78 1.28 -7.67 8.88
C ILE A 78 1.01 -6.35 8.13
N ILE A 79 1.85 -5.99 7.15
CA ILE A 79 1.60 -4.82 6.30
C ILE A 79 0.27 -4.97 5.57
N ALA A 80 -0.02 -6.14 4.99
CA ALA A 80 -1.29 -6.39 4.30
C ALA A 80 -2.51 -6.22 5.21
N GLN A 81 -2.44 -6.73 6.45
CA GLN A 81 -3.51 -6.59 7.45
C GLN A 81 -3.75 -5.12 7.83
N ILE A 82 -2.67 -4.36 8.04
CA ILE A 82 -2.74 -2.92 8.32
C ILE A 82 -3.39 -2.18 7.14
N SER A 83 -2.93 -2.44 5.92
CA SER A 83 -3.48 -1.83 4.70
C SER A 83 -4.95 -2.16 4.49
N ARG A 84 -5.36 -3.41 4.79
CA ARG A 84 -6.76 -3.81 4.72
C ARG A 84 -7.63 -3.05 5.73
N SER A 85 -7.13 -2.88 6.95
CA SER A 85 -7.84 -2.12 7.99
C SER A 85 -8.02 -0.65 7.59
N ILE A 86 -7.01 -0.05 6.96
CA ILE A 86 -7.08 1.32 6.41
C ILE A 86 -8.13 1.39 5.30
N TYR A 87 -8.10 0.46 4.34
CA TYR A 87 -9.06 0.38 3.24
C TYR A 87 -10.49 0.29 3.74
N ASP A 88 -10.77 -0.66 4.64
CA ASP A 88 -12.13 -0.85 5.17
C ASP A 88 -12.60 0.38 5.96
N TYR A 89 -11.70 0.99 6.75
CA TYR A 89 -12.05 2.19 7.51
C TYR A 89 -12.48 3.34 6.60
N PHE A 90 -11.69 3.67 5.59
CA PHE A 90 -12.00 4.78 4.69
C PHE A 90 -13.13 4.44 3.71
N LEU A 91 -13.39 3.17 3.41
CA LEU A 91 -14.53 2.79 2.57
C LEU A 91 -15.86 2.88 3.32
N PHE A 92 -15.91 2.42 4.57
CA PHE A 92 -17.18 2.24 5.30
C PHE A 92 -17.47 3.30 6.36
N ASN A 93 -16.50 4.11 6.79
CA ASN A 93 -16.70 5.15 7.81
C ASN A 93 -16.63 6.58 7.27
N ASN A 94 -16.79 6.76 5.95
CA ASN A 94 -16.99 8.09 5.39
C ASN A 94 -18.38 8.61 5.79
N TYR A 95 -18.42 9.40 6.86
CA TYR A 95 -19.58 10.20 7.23
C TYR A 95 -19.79 11.28 6.16
N TYR A 96 -20.69 11.00 5.22
CA TYR A 96 -21.43 12.02 4.49
C TYR A 96 -22.83 12.14 5.08
#